data_AF-A0A8T3ZL85-F1
#
_entry.id   AF-A0A8T3ZL85-F1
#
_cell.length_a   1.000
_cell.length_b   1.000
_cell.length_c   1.000
_cell.angle_alpha   90.00
_cell.angle_beta   90.00
_cell.angle_gamma   90.00
#
_symmetry.space_group_name_H-M   'P 1'
#
loop_
_entity.id
_entity.type
_entity.pdbx_description
1 polymer ?
#
loop_
_entity_poly.entity_id
_entity_poly.type
_entity_poly.pdbx_seq_one_letter_code
_entity_poly.pdbx_strand_id
1 'polypeptide(L)' 'MAATNFVQLFRTMESYGLTDALLPFLLIFTILFAMLQKTKILGAGKKNFNVMVSFIIAAMVVIPHIT' A
#
# COMPACT_ATOMS: atom_id res chain seq x y z
N MET A 1 33.14 -4.52 -1.47
CA MET A 1 32.28 -5.64 -1.92
C MET A 1 30.87 -5.65 -1.29
N ALA A 2 30.47 -4.66 -0.46
CA ALA A 2 29.10 -4.57 0.09
C ALA A 2 28.14 -3.68 -0.72
N ALA A 3 28.65 -2.68 -1.44
CA ALA A 3 27.83 -1.73 -2.21
C ALA A 3 27.07 -2.40 -3.38
N THR A 4 27.62 -3.46 -3.96
CA THR A 4 26.95 -4.28 -4.98
C THR A 4 25.65 -4.90 -4.46
N ASN A 5 25.60 -5.32 -3.19
CA ASN A 5 24.47 -6.07 -2.64
C ASN A 5 23.20 -5.21 -2.46
N PHE A 6 23.35 -3.97 -1.98
CA PHE A 6 22.20 -3.07 -1.81
C PHE A 6 21.67 -2.59 -3.16
N VAL A 7 22.57 -2.21 -4.07
CA VAL A 7 22.17 -1.78 -5.42
C VAL A 7 21.53 -2.94 -6.20
N GLN A 8 22.01 -4.18 -6.04
CA GLN A 8 21.35 -5.35 -6.65
C GLN A 8 19.97 -5.60 -6.04
N LEU A 9 19.79 -5.47 -4.73
CA LEU A 9 18.46 -5.61 -4.10
C LEU A 9 17.45 -4.63 -4.71
N PHE A 10 17.82 -3.36 -4.88
CA PHE A 10 16.95 -2.35 -5.48
C PHE A 10 16.65 -2.65 -6.95
N ARG A 11 17.65 -3.05 -7.75
CA ARG A 11 17.43 -3.45 -9.14
C ARG A 11 16.53 -4.68 -9.27
N THR A 12 16.66 -5.63 -8.35
CA THR A 12 15.81 -6.83 -8.31
C THR A 12 14.37 -6.45 -7.96
N MET A 13 14.15 -5.57 -6.97
CA MET A 13 12.82 -5.05 -6.65
C MET A 13 12.19 -4.24 -7.79
N GLU A 14 12.99 -3.41 -8.46
CA GLU A 14 12.58 -2.65 -9.65
C GLU A 14 12.19 -3.59 -10.80
N SER A 15 12.97 -4.65 -11.04
CA SER A 15 12.67 -5.65 -12.08
C SER A 15 11.38 -6.46 -11.84
N TYR A 16 10.90 -6.52 -10.59
CA TYR A 16 9.67 -7.21 -10.23
C TYR A 16 8.43 -6.32 -10.23
N GLY A 17 8.54 -5.06 -10.70
CA GLY A 17 7.40 -4.13 -10.75
C GLY A 17 6.88 -3.72 -9.37
N LEU A 18 7.72 -3.82 -8.33
CA LEU A 18 7.32 -3.47 -6.96
C LEU A 18 6.86 -2.02 -6.88
N THR A 19 7.57 -1.10 -7.54
CA THR A 19 7.22 0.32 -7.59
C THR A 19 5.83 0.52 -8.19
N ASP A 20 5.52 -0.17 -9.30
CA ASP A 20 4.27 -0.01 -10.03
C ASP A 20 3.05 -0.51 -9.25
N ALA A 21 3.23 -1.50 -8.37
CA ALA A 21 2.18 -1.96 -7.47
C ALA A 21 2.14 -1.18 -6.14
N LEU A 22 3.30 -0.91 -5.54
CA LEU A 22 3.41 -0.40 -4.17
C LEU A 22 3.06 1.09 -4.07
N LEU A 23 3.43 1.90 -5.06
CA LEU A 23 3.10 3.34 -5.07
C LEU A 23 1.58 3.58 -5.06
N PRO A 24 0.78 3.05 -6.02
CA PRO A 24 -0.66 3.25 -6.00
C PRO A 24 -1.32 2.62 -4.76
N PHE A 25 -0.81 1.48 -4.28
CA PHE A 25 -1.26 0.88 -3.03
C PHE A 25 -1.15 1.84 -1.84
N LEU A 26 0.03 2.41 -1.62
CA LEU A 26 0.27 3.33 -0.50
C LEU A 26 -0.61 4.58 -0.60
N LEU A 27 -0.78 5.12 -1.81
CA LEU A 27 -1.65 6.27 -2.08
C LEU A 27 -3.10 5.99 -1.70
N ILE A 28 -3.68 4.91 -2.24
CA ILE A 28 -5.08 4.54 -2.02
C ILE A 28 -5.30 4.18 -0.55
N PHE A 29 -4.43 3.37 0.04
CA PHE A 29 -4.49 2.98 1.45
C PHE A 29 -4.49 4.21 2.35
N THR A 30 -3.55 5.13 2.15
CA THR A 30 -3.37 6.29 3.02
C THR A 30 -4.56 7.25 2.92
N ILE A 31 -5.01 7.54 1.70
CA ILE A 31 -6.15 8.43 1.47
C ILE A 31 -7.43 7.82 2.04
N LEU A 32 -7.72 6.54 1.76
CA LEU A 32 -8.90 5.87 2.30
C LEU A 32 -8.85 5.78 3.82
N PHE A 33 -7.71 5.41 4.40
CA PHE A 33 -7.55 5.37 5.85
C PHE A 33 -7.83 6.75 6.48
N ALA A 34 -7.26 7.82 5.91
CA ALA A 34 -7.48 9.18 6.37
C ALA A 34 -8.95 9.61 6.23
N MET A 35 -9.61 9.24 5.13
CA MET A 35 -11.03 9.50 4.91
C MET A 35 -11.89 8.77 5.95
N LEU A 36 -11.67 7.47 6.17
CA LEU A 36 -12.40 6.69 7.18
C LEU A 36 -12.19 7.22 8.60
N GLN A 37 -10.99 7.72 8.91
CA GLN A 37 -10.71 8.39 10.18
C GLN A 37 -11.46 9.73 10.30
N LYS A 38 -11.46 10.55 9.24
CA LYS A 38 -12.11 11.87 9.25
C LYS A 38 -13.63 11.79 9.30
N THR A 39 -14.23 10.85 8.55
CA THR A 39 -15.69 10.69 8.48
C THR A 39 -16.26 9.87 9.63
N LYS A 40 -15.43 9.06 10.32
CA LYS A 40 -15.85 8.15 11.40
C LYS A 40 -16.98 7.20 10.98
N ILE A 41 -17.03 6.82 9.69
CA ILE A 41 -18.12 6.02 9.12
C ILE A 41 -18.26 4.63 9.76
N LEU A 42 -17.16 4.03 10.23
CA LEU A 42 -17.16 2.74 10.92
C LEU A 42 -17.34 2.87 12.44
N GLY A 43 -17.62 4.08 12.94
CA GLY A 43 -17.76 4.39 14.37
C GLY A 43 -16.53 5.07 14.97
N ALA A 44 -16.75 5.82 16.06
CA ALA A 44 -15.69 6.52 16.77
C ALA A 44 -14.71 5.53 17.44
N GLY A 45 -13.40 5.80 17.31
CA GLY A 45 -12.36 4.98 17.94
C GLY A 45 -12.06 3.63 17.27
N LYS A 46 -12.71 3.31 16.14
CA LYS A 46 -12.54 2.04 15.42
C LYS A 46 -11.33 2.06 14.47
N LYS A 47 -10.14 2.45 14.98
CA LYS A 47 -8.91 2.55 14.18
C LYS A 47 -8.54 1.23 13.50
N ASN A 48 -8.66 0.11 14.20
CA ASN A 48 -8.30 -1.21 13.66
C ASN A 48 -9.15 -1.57 12.44
N PHE A 49 -10.45 -1.27 12.48
CA PHE A 49 -11.35 -1.47 11.35
C PHE A 49 -11.01 -0.51 10.19
N ASN A 50 -10.73 0.75 10.49
CA ASN A 50 -10.31 1.70 9.45
C ASN A 50 -9.04 1.22 8.71
N VAL A 51 -8.04 0.71 9.44
CA VAL A 51 -6.81 0.14 8.84
C VAL A 51 -7.14 -1.09 8.00
N MET A 52 -7.93 -2.02 8.53
CA MET A 52 -8.24 -3.27 7.84
C MET A 52 -9.02 -3.02 6.54
N VAL A 53 -10.03 -2.15 6.59
CA VAL A 53 -10.87 -1.82 5.43
C VAL A 53 -10.07 -1.07 4.37
N SER A 54 -9.28 -0.05 4.75
CA SER A 54 -8.45 0.67 3.78
C SER A 54 -7.40 -0.24 3.15
N PHE A 55 -6.85 -1.19 3.91
CA PHE A 55 -5.90 -2.19 3.40
C PHE A 55 -6.54 -3.12 2.37
N ILE A 56 -7.69 -3.70 2.70
CA ILE A 56 -8.41 -4.60 1.79
C ILE A 56 -8.78 -3.87 0.49
N ILE A 57 -9.32 -2.65 0.56
CA ILE A 57 -9.70 -1.89 -0.63
C ILE A 57 -8.46 -1.55 -1.47
N ALA A 58 -7.37 -1.09 -0.86
CA ALA A 58 -6.15 -0.78 -1.60
C ALA A 58 -5.56 -2.01 -2.29
N ALA A 59 -5.56 -3.17 -1.62
CA ALA A 59 -5.12 -4.43 -2.21
C ALA A 59 -6.02 -4.87 -3.38
N MET A 60 -7.35 -4.76 -3.24
CA MET A 60 -8.30 -5.10 -4.31
C MET A 60 -8.09 -4.27 -5.58
N VAL A 61 -7.69 -3.01 -5.47
CA VAL A 61 -7.44 -2.14 -6.64
C VAL A 61 -6.10 -2.48 -7.30
N VAL A 62 -5.08 -2.80 -6.52
CA VAL A 62 -3.70 -2.96 -7.02
C VAL A 62 -3.42 -4.35 -7.58
N ILE A 63 -3.92 -5.41 -6.94
CA ILE A 63 -3.66 -6.81 -7.35
C ILE A 63 -4.01 -7.07 -8.84
N PRO A 64 -5.13 -6.59 -9.39
CA PRO A 64 -5.48 -6.81 -10.81
C PRO A 64 -4.51 -6.17 -11.81
N HIS A 65 -3.72 -5.17 -11.39
CA HIS A 65 -2.76 -4.48 -12.25
C HIS A 65 -1.39 -5.18 -12.29
N ILE A 66 -1.20 -6.21 -11.48
CA ILE A 66 -0.01 -7.06 -11.52
C ILE A 66 -0.29 -8.16 -12.56
N THR A 67 0.03 -7.87 -13.82
CA THR A 67 -0.06 -8.80 -14.97
C THR A 67 1.21 -8.70 -15.80
#